data_AF-A0A6A6G3N5-F1
#
_entry.id   AF-A0A6A6G3N5-F1
#
_cell.length_a   1.000
_cell.length_b   1.000
_cell.length_c   1.000
_cell.angle_alpha   90.00
_cell.angle_beta   90.00
_cell.angle_gamma   90.00
#
_symmetry.space_group_name_H-M   'P 1'
#
loop_
_entity.id
_entity.type
_entity.pdbx_description
1 polymer ?
#
loop_
_entity_poly.entity_id
_entity_poly.type
_entity_poly.pdbx_seq_one_letter_code
_entity_poly.pdbx_strand_id
1 'polypeptide(L)'
;MLILTPPARRLPSLPPVFSLSHQIKRYRTSHSRFSPASSPPLCFAPLSHSLLDRPVQSYISRSSDPYLNLSIEHHLLQKTAPESAVLFLYVNRPCVVVGRNQNPWTEVNLALLKDFRAEGAIGDGDGDGRGERIGLDLVRRRSGGGTVFHDFGNVNWTVISPSAKFTRDKHAEMVVRALRRVGVERARVNERHDIVVDLGERKTGWMNDTHSTPWMGGETRKVGGSAYKLTRGRALHHGTALLGSGNLGRIKEVLTAPGKGLIESKGVESVSSPVANVGIGNKQFMREVGGEFGKLYGQVETKEVGEEWLEDQGLRKGWEELKSLDWTYCQTPRFKISNESVRSANTRLPLLTMEAKGGCVENLHIKHREDAEGFALDLKDESSKHKIHEIQDWGRMLSMWEEASGKGLQHDHRSELGSWIESMLPARL
;
A
#
# COMPACT_ATOMS: atom_id res chain seq x y z
N MET A 1 51.83 27.63 -16.34
CA MET A 1 52.31 27.65 -14.95
C MET A 1 52.22 26.23 -14.42
N LEU A 2 53.36 25.53 -14.39
CA LEU A 2 53.55 24.13 -13.99
C LEU A 2 53.78 24.07 -12.47
N ILE A 3 52.95 23.35 -11.69
CA ILE A 3 53.25 22.84 -10.33
C ILE A 3 52.36 21.59 -10.12
N LEU A 4 52.85 20.37 -10.41
CA LEU A 4 53.47 19.36 -9.52
C LEU A 4 52.50 18.64 -8.55
N THR A 5 52.23 17.37 -8.88
CA THR A 5 51.56 16.33 -8.08
C THR A 5 52.52 15.68 -7.06
N PRO A 6 52.05 15.27 -5.87
CA PRO A 6 52.85 14.54 -4.89
C PRO A 6 52.87 13.01 -5.14
N PRO A 7 53.86 12.26 -4.61
CA PRO A 7 54.11 10.88 -4.98
C PRO A 7 53.22 9.86 -4.23
N ALA A 8 52.93 8.75 -4.92
CA ALA A 8 52.18 7.61 -4.41
C ALA A 8 52.88 6.89 -3.25
N ARG A 9 52.15 6.64 -2.15
CA ARG A 9 52.58 5.76 -1.06
C ARG A 9 52.40 4.29 -1.46
N ARG A 10 53.46 3.50 -1.32
CA ARG A 10 53.47 2.04 -1.48
C ARG A 10 52.75 1.37 -0.30
N LEU A 11 51.84 0.46 -0.60
CA LEU A 11 51.27 -0.50 0.35
C LEU A 11 52.28 -1.65 0.60
N PRO A 12 52.45 -2.14 1.83
CA PRO A 12 53.27 -3.33 2.09
C PRO A 12 52.51 -4.62 1.76
N SER A 13 53.24 -5.57 1.18
CA SER A 13 52.83 -6.91 0.76
C SER A 13 52.42 -7.81 1.92
N LEU A 14 51.37 -8.61 1.71
CA LEU A 14 50.95 -9.70 2.61
C LEU A 14 51.93 -10.90 2.55
N PRO A 15 52.26 -11.54 3.68
CA PRO A 15 52.98 -12.82 3.70
C PRO A 15 52.02 -14.02 3.55
N PRO A 16 52.53 -15.22 3.21
CA PRO A 16 51.72 -16.33 2.70
C PRO A 16 50.99 -17.13 3.79
N VAL A 17 49.91 -17.77 3.34
CA VAL A 17 49.01 -18.64 4.12
C VAL A 17 49.74 -19.93 4.55
N PHE A 18 49.83 -20.17 5.86
CA PHE A 18 50.19 -21.47 6.42
C PHE A 18 48.94 -22.27 6.79
N SER A 19 48.82 -23.46 6.21
CA SER A 19 47.86 -24.50 6.57
C SER A 19 48.28 -25.16 7.89
N LEU A 20 47.38 -25.14 8.88
CA LEU A 20 47.50 -25.94 10.10
C LEU A 20 46.19 -26.68 10.35
N SER A 21 46.21 -27.96 9.98
CA SER A 21 45.29 -28.98 10.47
C SER A 21 45.58 -29.22 11.95
N HIS A 22 44.57 -29.06 12.81
CA HIS A 22 44.62 -29.57 14.19
C HIS A 22 43.31 -30.20 14.64
N GLN A 23 43.52 -31.34 15.30
CA GLN A 23 42.60 -32.34 15.80
C GLN A 23 41.45 -31.80 16.67
N ILE A 24 40.24 -32.31 16.41
CA ILE A 24 39.08 -32.13 17.29
C ILE A 24 39.13 -33.19 18.40
N LYS A 25 39.41 -32.76 19.64
CA LYS A 25 39.15 -33.54 20.85
C LYS A 25 37.67 -33.47 21.20
N ARG A 26 37.03 -34.64 21.26
CA ARG A 26 35.64 -34.81 21.72
C ARG A 26 35.56 -34.52 23.22
N TYR A 27 34.86 -33.46 23.61
CA TYR A 27 34.35 -33.28 24.96
C TYR A 27 32.90 -33.78 25.05
N ARG A 28 32.65 -34.68 25.98
CA ARG A 28 31.35 -35.28 26.28
C ARG A 28 30.68 -34.41 27.36
N THR A 29 29.67 -33.64 27.00
CA THR A 29 28.84 -32.88 27.95
C THR A 29 27.45 -33.51 28.06
N SER A 30 27.07 -33.81 29.29
CA SER A 30 25.79 -34.40 29.69
C SER A 30 24.62 -33.51 29.29
N HIS A 31 23.68 -34.05 28.51
CA HIS A 31 22.42 -33.39 28.17
C HIS A 31 21.45 -33.40 29.36
N SER A 32 21.14 -32.24 29.94
CA SER A 32 19.86 -32.03 30.61
C SER A 32 18.86 -31.56 29.55
N ARG A 33 17.73 -32.28 29.43
CA ARG A 33 16.67 -31.96 28.48
C ARG A 33 15.93 -30.71 28.93
N PHE A 34 16.16 -29.59 28.26
CA PHE A 34 15.19 -28.50 28.22
C PHE A 34 14.33 -28.69 26.97
N SER A 35 13.06 -29.07 27.17
CA SER A 35 12.06 -29.04 26.12
C SER A 35 11.70 -27.58 25.81
N PRO A 36 11.81 -27.10 24.55
CA PRO A 36 11.18 -25.85 24.19
C PRO A 36 9.67 -26.08 24.15
N ALA A 37 8.92 -25.21 24.85
CA ALA A 37 7.46 -25.22 24.80
C ALA A 37 7.00 -25.11 23.34
N SER A 38 6.42 -26.19 22.82
CA SER A 38 5.80 -26.25 21.51
C SER A 38 4.64 -25.25 21.48
N SER A 39 4.68 -24.30 20.54
CA SER A 39 3.51 -23.50 20.20
C SER A 39 2.37 -24.45 19.81
N PRO A 40 1.11 -24.20 20.22
CA PRO A 40 -0.01 -25.03 19.81
C PRO A 40 -0.11 -25.04 18.27
N PRO A 41 -0.48 -26.17 17.65
CA PRO A 41 -0.64 -26.25 16.21
C PRO A 41 -1.75 -25.29 15.77
N LEU A 42 -1.50 -24.52 14.72
CA LEU A 42 -2.50 -23.64 14.12
C LEU A 42 -3.63 -24.50 13.54
N CYS A 43 -4.86 -24.33 14.03
CA CYS A 43 -6.02 -25.06 13.54
C CYS A 43 -6.67 -24.34 12.34
N PHE A 44 -6.91 -25.11 11.28
CA PHE A 44 -7.69 -24.69 10.12
C PHE A 44 -9.15 -24.38 10.51
N ALA A 45 -9.72 -23.30 10.00
CA ALA A 45 -11.06 -22.87 10.38
C ALA A 45 -11.96 -22.61 9.16
N PRO A 46 -12.87 -23.54 8.81
CA PRO A 46 -13.95 -23.24 7.88
C PRO A 46 -14.85 -22.14 8.49
N LEU A 47 -15.44 -21.30 7.63
CA LEU A 47 -16.41 -20.29 8.05
C LEU A 47 -17.62 -20.98 8.70
N SER A 48 -17.91 -20.63 9.95
CA SER A 48 -19.15 -21.06 10.61
C SER A 48 -19.71 -19.96 11.51
N HIS A 49 -21.03 -19.89 11.61
CA HIS A 49 -21.73 -18.88 12.42
C HIS A 49 -21.27 -18.89 13.88
N SER A 50 -21.07 -20.08 14.48
CA SER A 50 -20.63 -20.21 15.86
C SER A 50 -19.22 -19.66 16.13
N LEU A 51 -18.37 -19.50 15.11
CA LEU A 51 -17.07 -18.85 15.24
C LEU A 51 -17.18 -17.33 15.23
N LEU A 52 -18.06 -16.78 14.40
CA LEU A 52 -18.26 -15.34 14.24
C LEU A 52 -18.95 -14.70 15.46
N ASP A 53 -19.63 -15.50 16.28
CA ASP A 53 -20.31 -15.08 17.51
C ASP A 53 -19.41 -15.03 18.75
N ARG A 54 -18.15 -15.49 18.64
CA ARG A 54 -17.21 -15.47 19.77
C ARG A 54 -16.85 -14.03 20.18
N PRO A 55 -16.72 -13.74 21.49
CA PRO A 55 -16.44 -12.38 21.97
C PRO A 55 -15.04 -11.89 21.58
N VAL A 56 -14.07 -12.80 21.44
CA VAL A 56 -12.70 -12.50 21.04
C VAL A 56 -12.29 -13.48 19.95
N GLN A 57 -11.73 -12.98 18.87
CA GLN A 57 -11.35 -13.76 17.69
C GLN A 57 -9.99 -13.29 17.16
N SER A 58 -9.17 -14.21 16.66
CA SER A 58 -7.88 -13.90 16.04
C SER A 58 -7.68 -14.75 14.80
N TYR A 59 -7.32 -14.12 13.69
CA TYR A 59 -7.16 -14.75 12.39
C TYR A 59 -5.85 -14.33 11.73
N ILE A 60 -5.19 -15.25 11.03
CA ILE A 60 -4.07 -14.99 10.11
C ILE A 60 -4.46 -15.49 8.73
N SER A 61 -4.32 -14.64 7.71
CA SER A 61 -4.50 -15.07 6.32
C SER A 61 -3.30 -15.87 5.82
N ARG A 62 -3.58 -16.98 5.14
CA ARG A 62 -2.60 -17.75 4.35
C ARG A 62 -2.46 -17.20 2.93
N SER A 63 -3.40 -16.38 2.47
CA SER A 63 -3.37 -15.82 1.13
C SER A 63 -2.56 -14.53 1.07
N SER A 64 -1.78 -14.40 0.00
CA SER A 64 -1.13 -13.14 -0.36
C SER A 64 -2.01 -12.24 -1.24
N ASP A 65 -3.24 -12.64 -1.54
CA ASP A 65 -4.13 -11.87 -2.40
C ASP A 65 -4.72 -10.64 -1.70
N PRO A 66 -4.35 -9.41 -2.10
CA PRO A 66 -4.90 -8.20 -1.49
C PRO A 66 -6.42 -8.11 -1.64
N TYR A 67 -7.00 -8.62 -2.74
CA TYR A 67 -8.45 -8.61 -2.93
C TYR A 67 -9.13 -9.52 -1.92
N LEU A 68 -8.62 -10.75 -1.73
CA LEU A 68 -9.17 -11.70 -0.77
C LEU A 68 -9.00 -11.20 0.67
N ASN A 69 -7.82 -10.72 1.03
CA ASN A 69 -7.53 -10.21 2.37
C ASN A 69 -8.45 -9.03 2.73
N LEU A 70 -8.67 -8.08 1.83
CA LEU A 70 -9.60 -6.97 2.04
C LEU A 70 -11.07 -7.42 2.04
N SER A 71 -11.41 -8.51 1.35
CA SER A 71 -12.76 -9.10 1.40
C SER A 71 -13.01 -9.79 2.74
N ILE A 72 -12.06 -10.59 3.24
CA ILE A 72 -12.11 -11.22 4.58
C ILE A 72 -12.24 -10.14 5.65
N GLU A 73 -11.41 -9.10 5.59
CA GLU A 73 -11.47 -7.95 6.49
C GLU A 73 -12.87 -7.31 6.52
N HIS A 74 -13.46 -7.09 5.34
CA HIS A 74 -14.79 -6.51 5.25
C HIS A 74 -15.88 -7.47 5.77
N HIS A 75 -15.78 -8.76 5.44
CA HIS A 75 -16.70 -9.78 5.91
C HIS A 75 -16.70 -9.87 7.44
N LEU A 76 -15.52 -9.89 8.07
CA LEU A 76 -15.37 -9.88 9.52
C LEU A 76 -16.03 -8.65 10.15
N LEU A 77 -15.86 -7.47 9.55
CA LEU A 77 -16.51 -6.24 10.02
C LEU A 77 -18.04 -6.30 9.94
N GLN A 78 -18.59 -6.96 8.93
CA GLN A 78 -20.04 -7.04 8.71
C GLN A 78 -20.72 -8.16 9.49
N LYS A 79 -20.03 -9.28 9.74
CA LYS A 79 -20.67 -10.53 10.18
C LYS A 79 -20.35 -10.97 11.60
N THR A 80 -19.25 -10.51 12.19
CA THR A 80 -18.92 -10.87 13.58
C THR A 80 -19.85 -10.17 14.56
N ALA A 81 -20.05 -10.74 15.76
CA ALA A 81 -20.96 -10.20 16.76
C ALA A 81 -20.66 -8.73 17.13
N PRO A 82 -21.68 -7.87 17.36
CA PRO A 82 -21.50 -6.44 17.60
C PRO A 82 -20.51 -6.07 18.73
N GLU A 83 -20.52 -6.85 19.81
CA GLU A 83 -19.68 -6.63 20.99
C GLU A 83 -18.29 -7.28 20.89
N SER A 84 -18.01 -8.02 19.81
CA SER A 84 -16.77 -8.78 19.66
C SER A 84 -15.55 -7.92 19.31
N ALA A 85 -14.38 -8.39 19.75
CA ALA A 85 -13.07 -7.92 19.31
C ALA A 85 -12.42 -8.95 18.37
N VAL A 86 -11.94 -8.49 17.22
CA VAL A 86 -11.34 -9.36 16.19
C VAL A 86 -9.97 -8.83 15.82
N LEU A 87 -8.95 -9.67 15.86
CA LEU A 87 -7.65 -9.44 15.23
C LEU A 87 -7.60 -10.18 13.90
N PHE A 88 -7.14 -9.50 12.84
CA PHE A 88 -6.83 -10.12 11.57
C PHE A 88 -5.46 -9.63 11.08
N LEU A 89 -4.57 -10.57 10.77
CA LEU A 89 -3.22 -10.30 10.31
C LEU A 89 -3.01 -10.92 8.93
N TYR A 90 -2.36 -10.20 8.03
CA TYR A 90 -2.14 -10.68 6.67
C TYR A 90 -0.95 -9.99 6.00
N VAL A 91 -0.40 -10.62 4.96
CA VAL A 91 0.65 -10.08 4.11
C VAL A 91 0.11 -10.13 2.69
N ASN A 92 0.28 -9.06 1.92
CA ASN A 92 -0.12 -9.04 0.52
C ASN A 92 1.11 -9.26 -0.37
N ARG A 93 0.90 -9.88 -1.52
CA ARG A 93 1.82 -9.77 -2.66
C ARG A 93 1.95 -8.28 -3.06
N PRO A 94 2.97 -7.92 -3.87
CA PRO A 94 3.18 -6.56 -4.34
C PRO A 94 1.91 -5.88 -4.85
N CYS A 95 1.46 -4.83 -4.15
CA CYS A 95 0.28 -4.05 -4.53
C CYS A 95 0.34 -2.62 -4.01
N VAL A 96 -0.36 -1.71 -4.69
CA VAL A 96 -0.66 -0.36 -4.22
C VAL A 96 -2.10 -0.32 -3.74
N VAL A 97 -2.30 0.13 -2.50
CA VAL A 97 -3.63 0.23 -1.89
C VAL A 97 -4.03 1.69 -1.75
N VAL A 98 -4.95 2.15 -2.60
CA VAL A 98 -5.55 3.50 -2.54
C VAL A 98 -6.74 3.53 -1.60
N GLY A 99 -6.94 4.65 -0.90
CA GLY A 99 -8.08 4.88 -0.02
C GLY A 99 -9.40 5.02 -0.75
N ARG A 100 -10.51 4.86 -0.02
CA ARG A 100 -11.87 4.82 -0.59
C ARG A 100 -12.24 6.02 -1.47
N ASN A 101 -11.76 7.20 -1.12
CA ASN A 101 -12.09 8.48 -1.75
C ASN A 101 -10.88 9.15 -2.41
N GLN A 102 -9.86 8.37 -2.78
CA GLN A 102 -8.68 8.89 -3.46
C GLN A 102 -8.81 8.81 -4.98
N ASN A 103 -8.05 9.62 -5.69
CA ASN A 103 -7.92 9.57 -7.13
C ASN A 103 -6.65 8.78 -7.52
N PRO A 104 -6.76 7.58 -8.14
CA PRO A 104 -5.60 6.76 -8.46
C PRO A 104 -4.65 7.45 -9.46
N TRP A 105 -5.17 8.30 -10.36
CA TRP A 105 -4.38 9.04 -11.35
C TRP A 105 -3.53 10.18 -10.75
N THR A 106 -3.78 10.58 -9.50
CA THR A 106 -2.96 11.58 -8.78
C THR A 106 -2.07 10.95 -7.70
N GLU A 107 -2.31 9.69 -7.39
CA GLU A 107 -1.71 8.99 -6.25
C GLU A 107 -0.70 7.92 -6.67
N VAL A 108 -0.88 7.36 -7.86
CA VAL A 108 -0.09 6.23 -8.35
C VAL A 108 0.43 6.52 -9.75
N ASN A 109 1.68 6.16 -10.01
CA ASN A 109 2.22 6.07 -11.36
C ASN A 109 1.68 4.81 -12.03
N LEU A 110 0.50 4.92 -12.67
CA LEU A 110 -0.22 3.78 -13.20
C LEU A 110 0.51 3.07 -14.34
N ALA A 111 1.41 3.75 -15.05
CA ALA A 111 2.23 3.14 -16.10
C ALA A 111 3.11 2.01 -15.54
N LEU A 112 3.49 2.10 -14.27
CA LEU A 112 4.34 1.10 -13.62
C LEU A 112 3.58 -0.17 -13.22
N LEU A 113 2.24 -0.21 -13.20
CA LEU A 113 1.51 -1.40 -12.73
C LEU A 113 1.89 -2.67 -13.51
N LYS A 114 2.10 -2.54 -14.83
CA LYS A 114 2.46 -3.66 -15.72
C LYS A 114 3.97 -3.93 -15.78
N ASP A 115 4.79 -2.90 -15.63
CA ASP A 115 6.24 -2.99 -15.84
C ASP A 115 7.03 -3.16 -14.56
N PHE A 116 6.42 -2.86 -13.40
CA PHE A 116 7.06 -3.03 -12.11
C PHE A 116 7.37 -4.51 -11.86
N ARG A 117 8.62 -4.77 -11.46
CA ARG A 117 9.11 -6.08 -11.06
C ARG A 117 9.54 -5.97 -9.61
N ALA A 118 8.73 -6.50 -8.71
CA ALA A 118 9.01 -6.42 -7.29
C ALA A 118 10.16 -7.35 -6.90
N GLU A 119 11.07 -6.87 -6.05
CA GLU A 119 12.07 -7.73 -5.42
C GLU A 119 11.41 -8.69 -4.43
N GLY A 120 11.92 -9.93 -4.35
CA GLY A 120 11.36 -10.97 -3.49
C GLY A 120 10.10 -11.64 -4.01
N ALA A 121 9.67 -11.34 -5.25
CA ALA A 121 8.69 -12.11 -6.00
C ALA A 121 9.28 -13.45 -6.47
N ILE A 122 9.62 -14.33 -5.53
CA ILE A 122 9.80 -15.74 -5.82
C ILE A 122 8.41 -16.34 -5.62
N GLY A 123 7.65 -16.49 -6.72
CA GLY A 123 6.58 -17.49 -6.72
C GLY A 123 7.21 -18.85 -6.42
N ASP A 124 6.46 -19.76 -5.80
CA ASP A 124 6.82 -21.18 -5.62
C ASP A 124 6.90 -21.88 -6.99
N GLY A 125 7.78 -21.41 -7.87
CA GLY A 125 7.99 -21.92 -9.22
C GLY A 125 8.97 -23.08 -9.20
N ASP A 126 8.64 -24.09 -9.99
CA ASP A 126 9.30 -25.38 -10.14
C ASP A 126 10.79 -25.31 -10.54
N GLY A 127 11.69 -24.86 -9.65
CA GLY A 127 13.14 -25.08 -9.74
C GLY A 127 13.88 -24.63 -11.02
N ASP A 128 13.21 -23.98 -11.98
CA ASP A 128 13.74 -23.68 -13.32
C ASP A 128 14.39 -22.29 -13.43
N GLY A 129 14.43 -21.54 -12.32
CA GLY A 129 15.03 -20.21 -12.25
C GLY A 129 14.22 -19.11 -12.96
N ARG A 130 13.02 -19.40 -13.48
CA ARG A 130 12.08 -18.41 -14.02
C ARG A 130 11.04 -18.07 -12.95
N GLY A 131 11.48 -17.35 -11.91
CA GLY A 131 10.56 -16.81 -10.91
C GLY A 131 9.38 -16.12 -11.57
N GLU A 132 8.17 -16.54 -11.21
CA GLU A 132 6.93 -16.03 -11.75
C GLU A 132 6.92 -14.49 -11.60
N ARG A 133 6.76 -13.77 -12.71
CA ARG A 133 6.80 -12.31 -12.72
C ARG A 133 5.54 -11.76 -12.01
N ILE A 134 5.60 -11.57 -10.70
CA ILE A 134 4.50 -10.93 -9.97
C ILE A 134 4.49 -9.44 -10.32
N GLY A 135 3.45 -9.02 -11.05
CA GLY A 135 3.17 -7.61 -11.35
C GLY A 135 2.72 -6.83 -10.10
N LEU A 136 2.36 -5.57 -10.30
CA LEU A 136 1.90 -4.71 -9.21
C LEU A 136 0.39 -4.48 -9.32
N ASP A 137 -0.37 -5.00 -8.37
CA ASP A 137 -1.82 -4.79 -8.34
C ASP A 137 -2.16 -3.37 -7.86
N LEU A 138 -3.19 -2.75 -8.44
CA LEU A 138 -3.85 -1.57 -7.87
C LEU A 138 -5.15 -1.99 -7.19
N VAL A 139 -5.31 -1.63 -5.92
CA VAL A 139 -6.45 -2.05 -5.10
C VAL A 139 -7.03 -0.86 -4.38
N ARG A 140 -8.36 -0.69 -4.43
CA ARG A 140 -9.07 0.31 -3.62
C ARG A 140 -9.66 -0.33 -2.37
N ARG A 141 -9.28 0.15 -1.20
CA ARG A 141 -9.86 -0.32 0.08
C ARG A 141 -11.15 0.41 0.44
N ARG A 142 -11.93 -0.18 1.35
CA ARG A 142 -13.23 0.38 1.83
C ARG A 142 -13.08 1.48 2.91
N SER A 143 -11.91 1.56 3.56
CA SER A 143 -11.55 2.60 4.54
C SER A 143 -10.99 3.86 3.87
N GLY A 144 -11.00 4.97 4.60
CA GLY A 144 -10.39 6.23 4.15
C GLY A 144 -8.86 6.24 4.28
N GLY A 145 -8.24 7.42 4.20
CA GLY A 145 -6.79 7.61 4.33
C GLY A 145 -6.04 7.64 2.99
N GLY A 146 -4.70 7.71 3.06
CA GLY A 146 -3.81 7.84 1.91
C GLY A 146 -3.43 6.52 1.23
N THR A 147 -2.58 6.61 0.22
CA THR A 147 -2.10 5.49 -0.59
C THR A 147 -0.88 4.86 0.05
N VAL A 148 -0.81 3.53 0.04
CA VAL A 148 0.33 2.77 0.60
C VAL A 148 0.77 1.66 -0.36
N PHE A 149 2.04 1.30 -0.29
CA PHE A 149 2.62 0.17 -1.02
C PHE A 149 2.77 -1.03 -0.07
N HIS A 150 2.34 -2.22 -0.51
CA HIS A 150 2.54 -3.47 0.21
C HIS A 150 3.41 -4.42 -0.62
N ASP A 151 4.19 -5.24 0.07
CA ASP A 151 4.84 -6.43 -0.47
C ASP A 151 5.03 -7.45 0.67
N PHE A 152 5.80 -8.51 0.42
CA PHE A 152 6.06 -9.56 1.40
C PHE A 152 6.81 -9.08 2.66
N GLY A 153 7.47 -7.92 2.62
CA GLY A 153 8.13 -7.31 3.78
C GLY A 153 7.22 -6.38 4.59
N ASN A 154 5.95 -6.25 4.20
CA ASN A 154 4.94 -5.44 4.88
C ASN A 154 3.83 -6.33 5.48
N VAL A 155 3.70 -6.31 6.81
CA VAL A 155 2.58 -6.97 7.49
C VAL A 155 1.45 -5.97 7.71
N ASN A 156 0.25 -6.38 7.35
CA ASN A 156 -0.98 -5.66 7.65
C ASN A 156 -1.63 -6.25 8.89
N TRP A 157 -2.17 -5.37 9.73
CA TRP A 157 -2.90 -5.73 10.92
C TRP A 157 -4.23 -4.99 10.94
N THR A 158 -5.27 -5.66 11.41
CA THR A 158 -6.61 -5.13 11.53
C THR A 158 -7.17 -5.51 12.88
N VAL A 159 -7.71 -4.53 13.60
CA VAL A 159 -8.51 -4.76 14.81
C VAL A 159 -9.92 -4.20 14.59
N ILE A 160 -10.92 -5.07 14.75
CA ILE A 160 -12.33 -4.71 14.72
C ILE A 160 -12.86 -4.76 16.16
N SER A 161 -13.53 -3.71 16.61
CA SER A 161 -14.08 -3.61 17.95
C SER A 161 -15.40 -2.84 17.97
N PRO A 162 -16.14 -2.83 19.09
CA PRO A 162 -17.27 -1.92 19.25
C PRO A 162 -16.83 -0.47 19.07
N SER A 163 -17.61 0.34 18.35
CA SER A 163 -17.24 1.73 18.06
C SER A 163 -17.12 2.59 19.32
N ALA A 164 -17.87 2.26 20.37
CA ALA A 164 -17.79 2.93 21.68
C ALA A 164 -16.44 2.74 22.39
N LYS A 165 -15.68 1.69 22.04
CA LYS A 165 -14.38 1.35 22.65
C LYS A 165 -13.18 1.70 21.76
N PHE A 166 -13.44 2.35 20.63
CA PHE A 166 -12.44 2.68 19.61
C PHE A 166 -11.82 4.06 19.87
N THR A 167 -10.49 4.11 19.81
CA THR A 167 -9.72 5.35 19.64
C THR A 167 -8.70 5.14 18.53
N ARG A 168 -8.23 6.25 17.93
CA ARG A 168 -7.27 6.21 16.82
C ARG A 168 -5.92 5.64 17.23
N ASP A 169 -5.53 5.81 18.49
CA ASP A 169 -4.24 5.35 18.99
C ASP A 169 -4.26 3.94 19.58
N LYS A 170 -5.37 3.49 20.18
CA LYS A 170 -5.43 2.25 20.97
C LYS A 170 -4.73 1.04 20.35
N HIS A 171 -4.97 0.79 19.06
CA HIS A 171 -4.36 -0.35 18.36
C HIS A 171 -2.99 -0.03 17.74
N ALA A 172 -2.69 1.25 17.43
CA ALA A 172 -1.35 1.65 17.05
C ALA A 172 -0.38 1.51 18.24
N GLU A 173 -0.81 1.89 19.43
CA GLU A 173 -0.08 1.69 20.69
C GLU A 173 0.12 0.21 21.01
N MET A 174 -0.89 -0.64 20.71
CA MET A 174 -0.77 -2.10 20.81
C MET A 174 0.37 -2.62 19.93
N VAL A 175 0.46 -2.15 18.69
CA VAL A 175 1.53 -2.52 17.76
C VAL A 175 2.89 -1.96 18.20
N VAL A 176 2.94 -0.73 18.71
CA VAL A 176 4.18 -0.16 19.30
C VAL A 176 4.68 -1.02 20.46
N ARG A 177 3.80 -1.45 21.38
CA ARG A 177 4.19 -2.36 22.47
C ARG A 177 4.75 -3.68 21.94
N ALA A 178 4.13 -4.26 20.90
CA ALA A 178 4.63 -5.47 20.24
C ALA A 178 6.03 -5.26 19.62
N LEU A 179 6.25 -4.12 18.95
CA LEU A 179 7.56 -3.76 18.37
C LEU A 179 8.64 -3.59 19.45
N ARG A 180 8.31 -2.93 20.57
CA ARG A 180 9.27 -2.74 21.67
C ARG A 180 9.67 -4.05 22.34
N ARG A 181 8.76 -5.04 22.45
CA ARG A 181 9.07 -6.38 22.97
C ARG A 181 10.16 -7.09 22.17
N VAL A 182 10.28 -6.79 20.87
CA VAL A 182 11.28 -7.41 19.98
C VAL A 182 12.51 -6.52 19.77
N GLY A 183 12.71 -5.54 20.65
CA GLY A 183 13.92 -4.70 20.67
C GLY A 183 13.81 -3.41 19.86
N VAL A 184 12.65 -3.09 19.27
CA VAL A 184 12.44 -1.84 18.53
C VAL A 184 11.97 -0.74 19.49
N GLU A 185 12.79 -0.46 20.49
CA GLU A 185 12.50 0.52 21.56
C GLU A 185 12.21 1.93 21.01
N ARG A 186 12.81 2.27 19.87
CA ARG A 186 12.63 3.54 19.15
C ARG A 186 11.27 3.71 18.47
N ALA A 187 10.38 2.72 18.55
CA ALA A 187 9.04 2.82 17.99
C ALA A 187 8.11 3.64 18.90
N ARG A 188 7.27 4.49 18.31
CA ARG A 188 6.18 5.21 18.99
C ARG A 188 5.04 5.54 18.03
N VAL A 189 3.91 5.94 18.59
CA VAL A 189 2.82 6.60 17.87
C VAL A 189 3.13 8.10 17.79
N ASN A 190 2.88 8.71 16.65
CA ASN A 190 2.99 10.17 16.50
C ASN A 190 1.62 10.87 16.55
N GLU A 191 1.62 12.19 16.43
CA GLU A 191 0.44 13.06 16.51
C GLU A 191 -0.57 12.80 15.38
N ARG A 192 -0.14 12.14 14.31
CA ARG A 192 -0.99 11.74 13.18
C ARG A 192 -1.48 10.30 13.28
N HIS A 193 -1.25 9.63 14.42
CA HIS A 193 -1.59 8.23 14.66
C HIS A 193 -0.85 7.24 13.74
N ASP A 194 0.31 7.66 13.21
CA ASP A 194 1.24 6.81 12.48
C ASP A 194 2.19 6.12 13.48
N ILE A 195 2.68 4.94 13.10
CA ILE A 195 3.77 4.28 13.81
C ILE A 195 5.08 4.74 13.17
N VAL A 196 5.95 5.33 13.98
CA VAL A 196 7.24 5.88 13.55
C VAL A 196 8.38 5.28 14.37
N VAL A 197 9.59 5.36 13.82
CA VAL A 197 10.83 5.15 14.57
C VAL A 197 11.59 6.47 14.63
N ASP A 198 11.98 6.86 15.85
CA ASP A 198 12.82 8.03 16.06
C ASP A 198 14.29 7.66 15.86
N LEU A 199 15.08 8.58 15.28
CA LEU A 199 16.51 8.41 15.04
C LEU A 199 17.33 9.28 16.02
N GLY A 200 18.65 9.05 16.07
CA GLY A 200 19.60 9.83 16.87
C GLY A 200 20.12 9.11 18.10
N GLU A 201 20.65 9.89 19.04
CA GLU A 201 21.24 9.37 20.28
C GLU A 201 20.16 9.02 21.32
N ARG A 202 20.38 7.90 22.03
CA ARG A 202 19.50 7.42 23.09
C ARG A 202 19.87 8.07 24.42
N LYS A 203 18.93 8.78 25.05
CA LYS A 203 19.06 9.31 26.41
C LYS A 203 18.67 8.29 27.48
N THR A 204 19.21 8.48 28.68
CA THR A 204 18.81 7.74 29.89
C THR A 204 17.63 8.41 30.60
N GLY A 205 16.87 7.67 31.40
CA GLY A 205 15.83 8.24 32.28
C GLY A 205 14.48 8.52 31.58
N TRP A 206 14.05 7.64 30.69
CA TRP A 206 12.82 7.79 29.90
C TRP A 206 11.61 7.08 30.53
N MET A 207 10.43 7.72 30.42
CA MET A 207 9.16 7.17 30.85
C MET A 207 8.55 6.31 29.75
N ASN A 208 8.22 5.05 30.06
CA ASN A 208 7.72 4.11 29.05
C ASN A 208 6.25 4.38 28.66
N ASP A 209 6.04 5.43 27.87
CA ASP A 209 4.79 5.72 27.17
C ASP A 209 4.92 5.41 25.68
N THR A 210 3.82 5.11 25.00
CA THR A 210 3.80 4.71 23.58
C THR A 210 3.90 5.87 22.58
N HIS A 211 3.99 7.12 23.06
CA HIS A 211 4.00 8.36 22.27
C HIS A 211 5.35 9.10 22.31
N SER A 212 6.30 8.62 23.11
CA SER A 212 7.64 9.16 23.24
C SER A 212 8.68 8.04 23.14
N THR A 213 9.93 8.41 22.87
CA THR A 213 11.08 7.51 22.91
C THR A 213 12.28 8.24 23.49
N PRO A 214 13.31 7.55 23.99
CA PRO A 214 14.55 8.20 24.44
C PRO A 214 15.45 8.72 23.31
N TRP A 215 15.06 8.63 22.03
CA TRP A 215 15.88 9.04 20.89
C TRP A 215 15.70 10.52 20.55
N MET A 216 16.80 11.29 20.48
CA MET A 216 16.78 12.75 20.36
C MET A 216 17.49 13.28 19.09
N GLY A 217 17.19 12.71 17.92
CA GLY A 217 17.73 13.18 16.65
C GLY A 217 16.84 14.15 15.87
N GLY A 218 15.58 14.35 16.30
CA GLY A 218 14.58 15.16 15.59
C GLY A 218 14.09 14.55 14.26
N GLU A 219 14.85 13.64 13.66
CA GLU A 219 14.45 12.88 12.48
C GLU A 219 13.62 11.66 12.87
N THR A 220 12.54 11.44 12.13
CA THR A 220 11.62 10.31 12.32
C THR A 220 11.36 9.64 10.98
N ARG A 221 11.23 8.32 10.99
CA ARG A 221 10.85 7.53 9.82
C ARG A 221 9.57 6.78 10.09
N LYS A 222 8.60 6.90 9.19
CA LYS A 222 7.35 6.16 9.26
C LYS A 222 7.61 4.68 8.98
N VAL A 223 7.10 3.83 9.85
CA VAL A 223 7.17 2.37 9.70
C VAL A 223 5.79 1.73 9.65
N GLY A 224 4.72 2.47 9.96
CA GLY A 224 3.35 1.99 9.82
C GLY A 224 2.37 3.14 9.64
N GLY A 225 1.40 2.98 8.74
CA GLY A 225 0.30 3.92 8.55
C GLY A 225 -1.02 3.32 8.98
N SER A 226 -1.92 4.15 9.49
CA SER A 226 -3.24 3.74 10.01
C SER A 226 -4.36 4.24 9.10
N ALA A 227 -5.43 3.45 8.99
CA ALA A 227 -6.69 3.85 8.38
C ALA A 227 -7.88 3.18 9.09
N TYR A 228 -9.07 3.76 8.89
CA TYR A 228 -10.24 3.45 9.71
C TYR A 228 -11.51 3.30 8.86
N LYS A 229 -12.41 2.43 9.32
CA LYS A 229 -13.79 2.33 8.82
C LYS A 229 -14.74 2.21 10.00
N LEU A 230 -15.60 3.20 10.17
CA LEU A 230 -16.66 3.19 11.18
C LEU A 230 -17.98 2.78 10.52
N THR A 231 -18.73 1.90 11.17
CA THR A 231 -20.11 1.51 10.82
C THR A 231 -20.99 1.64 12.05
N ARG A 232 -22.28 1.30 11.95
CA ARG A 232 -23.19 1.34 13.10
C ARG A 232 -22.74 0.34 14.17
N GLY A 233 -22.21 0.85 15.27
CA GLY A 233 -21.78 0.05 16.43
C GLY A 233 -20.41 -0.62 16.30
N ARG A 234 -19.75 -0.56 15.13
CA ARG A 234 -18.43 -1.19 14.92
C ARG A 234 -17.41 -0.22 14.37
N ALA A 235 -16.17 -0.44 14.75
CA ALA A 235 -15.01 0.26 14.23
C ALA A 235 -13.97 -0.77 13.77
N LEU A 236 -13.45 -0.55 12.57
CA LEU A 236 -12.28 -1.24 12.04
C LEU A 236 -11.11 -0.25 12.02
N HIS A 237 -10.01 -0.65 12.65
CA HIS A 237 -8.73 0.02 12.59
C HIS A 237 -7.73 -0.93 11.96
N HIS A 238 -7.23 -0.60 10.79
CA HIS A 238 -6.14 -1.34 10.18
C HIS A 238 -4.92 -0.47 9.96
N GLY A 239 -3.78 -1.11 9.83
CA GLY A 239 -2.55 -0.43 9.49
C GLY A 239 -1.52 -1.35 8.91
N THR A 240 -0.43 -0.73 8.48
CA THR A 240 0.73 -1.38 7.91
C THR A 240 1.87 -1.44 8.93
N ALA A 241 2.80 -2.35 8.71
CA ALA A 241 4.09 -2.40 9.38
C ALA A 241 5.17 -2.81 8.35
N LEU A 242 6.03 -1.86 8.01
CA LEU A 242 7.19 -2.02 7.12
C LEU A 242 8.30 -2.73 7.89
N LEU A 243 8.36 -4.05 7.78
CA LEU A 243 9.29 -4.86 8.55
C LEU A 243 10.60 -5.08 7.80
N GLY A 244 10.53 -5.40 6.51
CA GLY A 244 11.68 -5.77 5.70
C GLY A 244 11.40 -5.79 4.20
N SER A 245 10.75 -4.74 3.66
CA SER A 245 10.49 -4.62 2.23
C SER A 245 11.79 -4.43 1.44
N GLY A 246 12.03 -5.28 0.45
CA GLY A 246 13.12 -5.09 -0.52
C GLY A 246 12.88 -3.91 -1.45
N ASN A 247 11.61 -3.50 -1.63
CA ASN A 247 11.22 -2.46 -2.57
C ASN A 247 11.22 -1.04 -1.96
N LEU A 248 11.72 -0.85 -0.73
CA LEU A 248 11.66 0.42 0.01
C LEU A 248 12.16 1.63 -0.82
N GLY A 249 13.26 1.45 -1.57
CA GLY A 249 13.83 2.50 -2.43
C GLY A 249 12.98 2.88 -3.64
N ARG A 250 12.04 2.02 -4.03
CA ARG A 250 11.19 2.16 -5.22
C ARG A 250 9.76 2.57 -4.91
N ILE A 251 9.33 2.53 -3.63
CA ILE A 251 8.00 2.96 -3.21
C ILE A 251 7.68 4.37 -3.70
N LYS A 252 8.65 5.30 -3.61
CA LYS A 252 8.46 6.69 -4.04
C LYS A 252 8.15 6.78 -5.55
N GLU A 253 8.81 5.98 -6.37
CA GLU A 253 8.61 5.94 -7.83
C GLU A 253 7.16 5.56 -8.17
N VAL A 254 6.65 4.52 -7.50
CA VAL A 254 5.30 4.00 -7.68
C VAL A 254 4.23 4.99 -7.19
N LEU A 255 4.49 5.69 -6.07
CA LEU A 255 3.55 6.61 -5.44
C LEU A 255 3.71 8.08 -5.91
N THR A 256 4.45 8.30 -7.01
CA THR A 256 4.60 9.62 -7.64
C THR A 256 3.89 9.64 -8.98
N ALA A 257 2.60 10.00 -8.99
CA ALA A 257 1.83 10.06 -10.22
C ALA A 257 2.28 11.20 -11.15
N PRO A 258 2.46 10.95 -12.46
CA PRO A 258 2.78 11.99 -13.44
C PRO A 258 1.71 13.09 -13.54
N GLY A 259 0.44 12.76 -13.29
CA GLY A 259 -0.68 13.72 -13.31
C GLY A 259 -0.75 14.63 -12.08
N LYS A 260 0.12 14.44 -11.08
CA LYS A 260 0.10 15.26 -9.85
C LYS A 260 0.48 16.71 -10.17
N GLY A 261 -0.37 17.66 -9.77
CA GLY A 261 -0.23 19.09 -10.09
C GLY A 261 -0.90 19.52 -11.40
N LEU A 262 -1.33 18.57 -12.24
CA LEU A 262 -2.09 18.80 -13.47
C LEU A 262 -3.58 18.42 -13.31
N ILE A 263 -3.86 17.58 -12.34
CA ILE A 263 -5.19 17.12 -11.97
C ILE A 263 -5.59 17.75 -10.64
N GLU A 264 -6.64 18.56 -10.66
CA GLU A 264 -7.31 19.09 -9.48
C GLU A 264 -8.39 18.09 -9.02
N SER A 265 -8.24 17.51 -7.83
CA SER A 265 -9.17 16.49 -7.33
C SER A 265 -9.84 16.92 -6.03
N LYS A 266 -11.13 16.59 -5.87
CA LYS A 266 -11.85 16.74 -4.59
C LYS A 266 -11.66 15.55 -3.62
N GLY A 267 -10.77 14.62 -3.97
CA GLY A 267 -10.49 13.42 -3.18
C GLY A 267 -9.59 13.66 -1.98
N VAL A 268 -9.38 12.62 -1.18
CA VAL A 268 -8.40 12.64 -0.08
C VAL A 268 -6.99 12.50 -0.66
N GLU A 269 -6.12 13.47 -0.40
CA GLU A 269 -4.71 13.40 -0.80
C GLU A 269 -3.86 12.60 0.20
N SER A 270 -2.81 11.95 -0.30
CA SER A 270 -1.80 11.34 0.58
C SER A 270 -0.87 12.36 1.22
N VAL A 271 -0.57 12.13 2.50
CA VAL A 271 0.50 12.85 3.22
C VAL A 271 1.80 12.04 3.09
N SER A 272 2.73 12.55 2.29
CA SER A 272 4.05 11.94 2.11
C SER A 272 4.86 11.96 3.41
N SER A 273 5.62 10.90 3.68
CA SER A 273 6.53 10.82 4.83
C SER A 273 7.73 9.94 4.52
N PRO A 274 8.94 10.29 4.99
CA PRO A 274 10.08 9.39 4.92
C PRO A 274 9.78 8.07 5.63
N VAL A 275 10.06 6.95 4.96
CA VAL A 275 9.79 5.61 5.49
C VAL A 275 11.08 4.86 5.81
N ALA A 276 10.99 3.84 6.66
CA ALA A 276 12.07 2.91 6.94
C ALA A 276 11.53 1.49 7.21
N ASN A 277 12.38 0.48 6.99
CA ASN A 277 12.13 -0.86 7.50
C ASN A 277 12.50 -0.92 8.99
N VAL A 278 11.71 -1.69 9.74
CA VAL A 278 11.99 -1.98 11.15
C VAL A 278 13.16 -2.95 11.32
N GLY A 279 13.28 -3.95 10.43
CA GLY A 279 14.32 -4.98 10.45
C GLY A 279 13.98 -6.23 11.26
N ILE A 280 12.71 -6.61 11.36
CA ILE A 280 12.25 -7.83 12.08
C ILE A 280 11.48 -8.77 11.14
N GLY A 281 11.38 -10.06 11.51
CA GLY A 281 10.66 -11.03 10.70
C GLY A 281 9.14 -11.00 10.89
N ASN A 282 8.37 -11.19 9.81
CA ASN A 282 6.90 -11.17 9.83
C ASN A 282 6.28 -12.08 10.90
N LYS A 283 6.74 -13.34 10.98
CA LYS A 283 6.24 -14.31 11.96
C LYS A 283 6.46 -13.85 13.40
N GLN A 284 7.61 -13.21 13.68
CA GLN A 284 7.90 -12.68 15.01
C GLN A 284 6.97 -11.51 15.34
N PHE A 285 6.82 -10.56 14.42
CA PHE A 285 5.89 -9.44 14.58
C PHE A 285 4.44 -9.89 14.82
N MET A 286 3.92 -10.80 13.99
CA MET A 286 2.55 -11.29 14.11
C MET A 286 2.28 -11.97 15.47
N ARG A 287 3.23 -12.76 15.98
CA ARG A 287 3.10 -13.38 17.31
C ARG A 287 3.00 -12.35 18.43
N GLU A 288 3.83 -11.32 18.40
CA GLU A 288 3.84 -10.29 19.45
C GLU A 288 2.60 -9.39 19.38
N VAL A 289 2.11 -9.08 18.18
CA VAL A 289 0.83 -8.38 18.00
C VAL A 289 -0.33 -9.21 18.54
N GLY A 290 -0.35 -10.53 18.24
CA GLY A 290 -1.34 -11.45 18.82
C GLY A 290 -1.27 -11.50 20.35
N GLY A 291 -0.06 -11.52 20.91
CA GLY A 291 0.16 -11.47 22.36
C GLY A 291 -0.35 -10.18 23.02
N GLU A 292 -0.09 -9.02 22.41
CA GLU A 292 -0.61 -7.72 22.88
C GLU A 292 -2.13 -7.61 22.72
N PHE A 293 -2.70 -8.12 21.63
CA PHE A 293 -4.14 -8.20 21.45
C PHE A 293 -4.80 -9.05 22.53
N GLY A 294 -4.22 -10.22 22.85
CA GLY A 294 -4.71 -11.09 23.90
C GLY A 294 -4.66 -10.47 25.31
N LYS A 295 -3.77 -9.50 25.54
CA LYS A 295 -3.75 -8.72 26.80
C LYS A 295 -4.85 -7.66 26.85
N LEU A 296 -5.18 -7.07 25.70
CA LEU A 296 -6.22 -6.03 25.62
C LEU A 296 -7.64 -6.60 25.66
N TYR A 297 -7.86 -7.78 25.07
CA TYR A 297 -9.21 -8.31 24.84
C TYR A 297 -9.46 -9.70 25.45
N GLY A 298 -8.41 -10.44 25.81
CA GLY A 298 -8.49 -11.81 26.30
C GLY A 298 -7.76 -12.79 25.38
N GLN A 299 -7.16 -13.82 25.95
CA GLN A 299 -6.40 -14.81 25.19
C GLN A 299 -7.33 -15.64 24.30
N VAL A 300 -6.92 -15.83 23.04
CA VAL A 300 -7.64 -16.62 22.05
C VAL A 300 -6.66 -17.33 21.13
N GLU A 301 -6.99 -18.55 20.73
CA GLU A 301 -6.27 -19.27 19.68
C GLU A 301 -6.39 -18.50 18.35
N THR A 302 -5.27 -18.36 17.64
CA THR A 302 -5.26 -17.74 16.32
C THR A 302 -5.53 -18.79 15.24
N LYS A 303 -6.50 -18.51 14.38
CA LYS A 303 -6.94 -19.42 13.31
C LYS A 303 -6.39 -18.99 11.96
N GLU A 304 -6.06 -19.96 11.12
CA GLU A 304 -5.68 -19.68 9.74
C GLU A 304 -6.90 -19.65 8.82
N VAL A 305 -6.92 -18.68 7.90
CA VAL A 305 -8.00 -18.46 6.92
C VAL A 305 -7.41 -18.23 5.53
N GLY A 306 -8.19 -18.48 4.49
CA GLY A 306 -7.72 -18.38 3.10
C GLY A 306 -8.84 -18.48 2.08
N GLU A 307 -8.52 -19.02 0.91
CA GLU A 307 -9.44 -19.13 -0.23
C GLU A 307 -10.68 -19.99 0.05
N GLU A 308 -10.61 -20.92 1.00
CA GLU A 308 -11.74 -21.70 1.47
C GLU A 308 -12.89 -20.83 2.01
N TRP A 309 -12.60 -19.60 2.46
CA TRP A 309 -13.63 -18.65 2.88
C TRP A 309 -14.46 -18.09 1.71
N LEU A 310 -14.02 -18.28 0.46
CA LEU A 310 -14.79 -17.94 -0.75
C LEU A 310 -15.99 -18.88 -1.00
N GLU A 311 -16.17 -19.92 -0.20
CA GLU A 311 -17.41 -20.70 -0.18
C GLU A 311 -18.59 -19.87 0.33
N ASP A 312 -18.36 -18.87 1.19
CA ASP A 312 -19.37 -17.89 1.58
C ASP A 312 -19.66 -16.91 0.42
N GLN A 313 -20.92 -16.88 -0.02
CA GLN A 313 -21.35 -16.05 -1.15
C GLN A 313 -21.17 -14.54 -0.89
N GLY A 314 -21.32 -14.09 0.35
CA GLY A 314 -21.14 -12.68 0.71
C GLY A 314 -19.69 -12.23 0.58
N LEU A 315 -18.76 -13.08 1.03
CA LEU A 315 -17.32 -12.85 0.89
C LEU A 315 -16.87 -12.95 -0.57
N ARG A 316 -17.34 -13.96 -1.32
CA ARG A 316 -17.06 -14.09 -2.76
C ARG A 316 -17.51 -12.85 -3.53
N LYS A 317 -18.73 -12.37 -3.29
CA LYS A 317 -19.23 -11.13 -3.90
C LYS A 317 -18.35 -9.91 -3.56
N GLY A 318 -17.93 -9.80 -2.29
CA GLY A 318 -17.03 -8.74 -1.86
C GLY A 318 -15.64 -8.81 -2.51
N TRP A 319 -15.14 -10.01 -2.80
CA TRP A 319 -13.88 -10.28 -3.49
C TRP A 319 -13.97 -9.93 -4.98
N GLU A 320 -15.03 -10.37 -5.66
CA GLU A 320 -15.31 -10.05 -7.06
C GLU A 320 -15.49 -8.54 -7.26
N GLU A 321 -16.23 -7.87 -6.37
CA GLU A 321 -16.38 -6.40 -6.39
C GLU A 321 -15.00 -5.71 -6.32
N LEU A 322 -14.15 -6.12 -5.37
CA LEU A 322 -12.82 -5.51 -5.19
C LEU A 322 -11.91 -5.69 -6.42
N LYS A 323 -12.08 -6.76 -7.19
CA LYS A 323 -11.34 -7.02 -8.43
C LYS A 323 -11.85 -6.21 -9.62
N SER A 324 -13.05 -5.67 -9.55
CA SER A 324 -13.62 -4.90 -10.66
C SER A 324 -12.89 -3.58 -10.88
N LEU A 325 -12.70 -3.22 -12.16
CA LEU A 325 -12.16 -1.91 -12.53
C LEU A 325 -13.12 -0.79 -12.13
N ASP A 326 -14.43 -1.06 -12.13
CA ASP A 326 -15.45 -0.13 -11.65
C ASP A 326 -15.26 0.22 -10.16
N TRP A 327 -14.95 -0.76 -9.32
CA TRP A 327 -14.61 -0.47 -7.93
C TRP A 327 -13.30 0.32 -7.81
N THR A 328 -12.29 -0.05 -8.60
CA THR A 328 -10.97 0.58 -8.53
C THR A 328 -10.98 2.02 -9.01
N TYR A 329 -11.60 2.30 -10.16
CA TYR A 329 -11.53 3.58 -10.86
C TYR A 329 -12.84 4.37 -10.79
N CYS A 330 -14.01 3.73 -10.88
CA CYS A 330 -15.29 4.44 -10.93
C CYS A 330 -15.79 4.93 -9.56
N GLN A 331 -15.03 4.66 -8.50
CA GLN A 331 -15.24 5.24 -7.17
C GLN A 331 -14.52 6.58 -6.98
N THR A 332 -13.80 7.07 -8.00
CA THR A 332 -13.00 8.29 -7.94
C THR A 332 -13.90 9.53 -7.84
N PRO A 333 -13.71 10.40 -6.82
CA PRO A 333 -14.42 11.68 -6.71
C PRO A 333 -14.21 12.56 -7.93
N ARG A 334 -15.06 13.58 -8.11
CA ARG A 334 -14.92 14.52 -9.23
C ARG A 334 -13.52 15.15 -9.26
N PHE A 335 -12.95 15.25 -10.45
CA PHE A 335 -11.66 15.90 -10.71
C PHE A 335 -11.66 16.62 -12.06
N LYS A 336 -10.72 17.55 -12.21
CA LYS A 336 -10.49 18.34 -13.41
C LYS A 336 -9.04 18.18 -13.84
N ILE A 337 -8.80 18.00 -15.13
CA ILE A 337 -7.48 17.98 -15.75
C ILE A 337 -7.34 19.24 -16.59
N SER A 338 -6.21 19.95 -16.46
CA SER A 338 -5.91 21.11 -17.29
C SER A 338 -4.42 21.19 -17.60
N ASN A 339 -4.07 21.55 -18.83
CA ASN A 339 -2.69 21.89 -19.20
C ASN A 339 -2.38 23.39 -19.10
N GLU A 340 -3.29 24.20 -18.55
CA GLU A 340 -3.12 25.65 -18.45
C GLU A 340 -1.83 26.06 -17.74
N SER A 341 -1.46 25.36 -16.66
CA SER A 341 -0.25 25.63 -15.87
C SER A 341 1.06 25.26 -16.59
N VAL A 342 1.00 24.40 -17.60
CA VAL A 342 2.16 23.92 -18.37
C VAL A 342 2.29 24.65 -19.70
N ARG A 343 1.25 25.38 -20.11
CA ARG A 343 1.21 26.11 -21.36
C ARG A 343 2.12 27.34 -21.29
N SER A 344 3.37 27.19 -21.68
CA SER A 344 4.28 28.30 -21.92
C SER A 344 3.97 28.99 -23.26
N ALA A 345 4.48 30.20 -23.47
CA ALA A 345 4.34 30.92 -24.74
C ALA A 345 4.84 30.13 -25.99
N ASN A 346 5.64 29.08 -25.78
CA ASN A 346 6.29 28.27 -26.81
C ASN A 346 5.63 26.89 -27.06
N THR A 347 4.57 26.49 -26.36
CA THR A 347 3.91 25.20 -26.63
C THR A 347 2.83 25.34 -27.70
N ARG A 348 2.88 24.51 -28.75
CA ARG A 348 1.83 24.39 -29.79
C ARG A 348 0.58 23.64 -29.30
N LEU A 349 0.65 23.00 -28.13
CA LEU A 349 -0.45 22.23 -27.55
C LEU A 349 -1.72 23.09 -27.36
N PRO A 350 -2.89 22.62 -27.84
CA PRO A 350 -4.19 23.22 -27.50
C PRO A 350 -4.41 23.24 -25.98
N LEU A 351 -5.15 24.23 -25.49
CA LEU A 351 -5.59 24.25 -24.08
C LEU A 351 -6.68 23.19 -23.92
N LEU A 352 -6.42 22.20 -23.07
CA LEU A 352 -7.38 21.17 -22.72
C LEU A 352 -7.88 21.41 -21.30
N THR A 353 -9.19 21.35 -21.13
CA THR A 353 -9.85 21.22 -19.83
C THR A 353 -10.80 20.03 -19.90
N MET A 354 -10.60 19.03 -19.03
CA MET A 354 -11.44 17.84 -18.96
C MET A 354 -11.95 17.66 -17.53
N GLU A 355 -13.26 17.50 -17.37
CA GLU A 355 -13.87 17.17 -16.08
C GLU A 355 -14.35 15.72 -16.08
N ALA A 356 -14.08 15.02 -14.99
CA ALA A 356 -14.47 13.63 -14.82
C ALA A 356 -15.07 13.38 -13.43
N LYS A 357 -16.02 12.45 -13.35
CA LYS A 357 -16.65 12.00 -12.11
C LYS A 357 -16.91 10.50 -12.20
N GLY A 358 -16.62 9.78 -11.12
CA GLY A 358 -16.78 8.33 -11.10
C GLY A 358 -15.92 7.66 -12.18
N GLY A 359 -14.72 8.20 -12.44
CA GLY A 359 -13.83 7.72 -13.50
C GLY A 359 -14.33 7.91 -14.93
N CYS A 360 -15.46 8.58 -15.13
CA CYS A 360 -16.04 8.87 -16.45
C CYS A 360 -15.84 10.35 -16.81
N VAL A 361 -15.52 10.62 -18.08
CA VAL A 361 -15.47 11.99 -18.61
C VAL A 361 -16.89 12.55 -18.70
N GLU A 362 -17.14 13.71 -18.07
CA GLU A 362 -18.43 14.41 -18.10
C GLU A 362 -18.38 15.63 -19.03
N ASN A 363 -17.28 16.39 -19.02
CA ASN A 363 -17.12 17.57 -19.86
C ASN A 363 -15.72 17.61 -20.46
N LEU A 364 -15.63 18.09 -21.71
CA LEU A 364 -14.38 18.31 -22.40
C LEU A 364 -14.42 19.68 -23.07
N HIS A 365 -13.35 20.44 -22.94
CA HIS A 365 -13.17 21.68 -23.67
C HIS A 365 -11.75 21.82 -24.19
N ILE A 366 -11.62 22.09 -25.49
CA ILE A 366 -10.33 22.25 -26.16
C ILE A 366 -10.33 23.60 -26.88
N LYS A 367 -9.41 24.50 -26.51
CA LYS A 367 -9.21 25.80 -27.17
C LYS A 367 -7.90 25.83 -27.94
N HIS A 368 -7.95 26.36 -29.16
CA HIS A 368 -6.77 26.63 -29.95
C HIS A 368 -6.17 28.00 -29.62
N ARG A 369 -4.92 28.20 -30.02
CA ARG A 369 -4.27 29.51 -29.90
C ARG A 369 -4.82 30.51 -30.92
N GLU A 370 -5.19 30.02 -32.11
CA GLU A 370 -5.64 30.81 -33.26
C GLU A 370 -7.16 30.87 -33.40
N ASP A 371 -7.88 29.92 -32.79
CA ASP A 371 -9.34 29.90 -32.72
C ASP A 371 -9.78 29.97 -31.25
N ALA A 372 -10.32 31.13 -30.87
CA ALA A 372 -10.78 31.43 -29.52
C ALA A 372 -12.03 30.62 -29.12
N GLU A 373 -12.81 30.14 -30.08
CA GLU A 373 -14.01 29.35 -29.80
C GLU A 373 -13.66 27.90 -29.43
N GLY A 374 -12.73 27.28 -30.18
CA GLY A 374 -12.41 25.86 -30.00
C GLY A 374 -13.65 24.97 -30.07
N PHE A 375 -13.62 23.82 -29.38
CA PHE A 375 -14.81 22.99 -29.21
C PHE A 375 -15.02 22.55 -27.77
N ALA A 376 -16.28 22.27 -27.44
CA ALA A 376 -16.72 21.78 -26.16
C ALA A 376 -17.67 20.60 -26.35
N LEU A 377 -17.56 19.60 -25.49
CA LEU A 377 -18.50 18.49 -25.41
C LEU A 377 -19.03 18.39 -24.00
N ASP A 378 -20.35 18.29 -23.91
CA ASP A 378 -21.08 17.96 -22.70
C ASP A 378 -21.56 16.50 -22.82
N LEU A 379 -20.92 15.60 -22.07
CA LEU A 379 -21.14 14.15 -22.10
C LEU A 379 -21.99 13.72 -20.89
N LYS A 380 -23.06 14.49 -20.60
CA LYS A 380 -23.93 14.24 -19.44
C LYS A 380 -24.76 12.96 -19.56
N ASP A 381 -25.13 12.56 -20.76
CA ASP A 381 -25.91 11.34 -21.00
C ASP A 381 -25.06 10.09 -20.69
N GLU A 382 -25.59 9.15 -19.92
CA GLU A 382 -24.83 7.95 -19.52
C GLU A 382 -24.33 7.12 -20.71
N SER A 383 -25.04 7.13 -21.84
CA SER A 383 -24.62 6.44 -23.08
C SER A 383 -23.45 7.11 -23.80
N SER A 384 -23.13 8.37 -23.49
CA SER A 384 -22.02 9.12 -24.09
C SER A 384 -20.80 9.25 -23.16
N LYS A 385 -20.90 8.78 -21.91
CA LYS A 385 -19.80 8.78 -20.95
C LYS A 385 -18.77 7.73 -21.30
N HIS A 386 -17.51 8.15 -21.28
CA HIS A 386 -16.38 7.27 -21.49
C HIS A 386 -15.62 7.10 -20.18
N LYS A 387 -15.50 5.85 -19.73
CA LYS A 387 -14.67 5.49 -18.58
C LYS A 387 -13.21 5.62 -18.96
N ILE A 388 -12.47 6.45 -18.23
CA ILE A 388 -11.06 6.76 -18.51
C ILE A 388 -10.20 5.49 -18.58
N HIS A 389 -10.44 4.54 -17.67
CA HIS A 389 -9.67 3.30 -17.61
C HIS A 389 -9.96 2.31 -18.75
N GLU A 390 -11.06 2.49 -19.49
CA GLU A 390 -11.40 1.65 -20.65
C GLU A 390 -10.82 2.21 -21.96
N ILE A 391 -10.31 3.45 -21.96
CA ILE A 391 -9.72 4.09 -23.13
C ILE A 391 -8.43 3.35 -23.53
N GLN A 392 -8.42 2.84 -24.77
CA GLN A 392 -7.30 2.06 -25.31
C GLN A 392 -6.32 2.90 -26.14
N ASP A 393 -6.76 4.08 -26.58
CA ASP A 393 -6.02 5.02 -27.42
C ASP A 393 -6.65 6.42 -27.29
N TRP A 394 -5.90 7.37 -26.72
CA TRP A 394 -6.38 8.74 -26.56
C TRP A 394 -6.50 9.51 -27.89
N GLY A 395 -5.65 9.23 -28.87
CA GLY A 395 -5.71 9.87 -30.18
C GLY A 395 -7.01 9.52 -30.92
N ARG A 396 -7.40 8.25 -30.88
CA ARG A 396 -8.68 7.78 -31.42
C ARG A 396 -9.87 8.38 -30.67
N MET A 397 -9.80 8.43 -29.33
CA MET A 397 -10.87 9.02 -28.52
C MET A 397 -11.07 10.50 -28.84
N LEU A 398 -9.98 11.27 -28.94
CA LEU A 398 -10.01 12.67 -29.34
C LEU A 398 -10.62 12.86 -30.74
N SER A 399 -10.32 11.97 -31.69
CA SER A 399 -10.95 11.98 -33.03
C SER A 399 -12.47 11.76 -32.97
N MET A 400 -12.93 10.84 -32.14
CA MET A 400 -14.38 10.58 -32.00
C MET A 400 -15.11 11.78 -31.37
N TRP A 401 -14.49 12.41 -30.37
CA TRP A 401 -15.01 13.61 -29.73
C TRP A 401 -15.03 14.81 -30.69
N GLU A 402 -13.99 14.97 -31.51
CA GLU A 402 -13.93 15.96 -32.58
C GLU A 402 -15.11 15.81 -33.56
N GLU A 403 -15.30 14.61 -34.12
CA GLU A 403 -16.40 14.29 -35.04
C GLU A 403 -17.77 14.60 -34.42
N ALA A 404 -17.96 14.24 -33.14
CA ALA A 404 -19.20 14.51 -32.41
C ALA A 404 -19.45 16.01 -32.17
N SER A 405 -18.38 16.82 -32.08
CA SER A 405 -18.49 18.27 -31.87
C SER A 405 -18.77 19.07 -33.14
N GLY A 406 -18.57 18.47 -34.31
CA GLY A 406 -18.67 19.14 -35.61
C GLY A 406 -17.56 20.17 -35.89
N LYS A 407 -16.54 20.27 -35.02
CA LYS A 407 -15.38 21.16 -35.16
C LYS A 407 -14.09 20.33 -35.15
N GLY A 408 -13.16 20.66 -36.05
CA GLY A 408 -11.96 19.85 -36.29
C GLY A 408 -10.72 20.27 -35.49
N LEU A 409 -9.90 19.30 -35.10
CA LEU A 409 -8.53 19.45 -34.59
C LEU A 409 -7.56 19.13 -35.74
N GLN A 410 -6.50 19.93 -35.92
CA GLN A 410 -5.41 19.51 -36.81
C GLN A 410 -4.80 18.19 -36.32
N HIS A 411 -4.48 17.28 -37.24
CA HIS A 411 -3.97 15.93 -36.95
C HIS A 411 -2.80 15.95 -35.95
N ASP A 412 -1.83 16.84 -36.16
CA ASP A 412 -0.63 16.94 -35.32
C ASP A 412 -0.97 17.34 -33.87
N HIS A 413 -1.91 18.27 -33.69
CA HIS A 413 -2.38 18.67 -32.36
C HIS A 413 -3.09 17.54 -31.63
N ARG A 414 -3.84 16.69 -32.35
CA ARG A 414 -4.51 15.52 -31.77
C ARG A 414 -3.50 14.49 -31.28
N SER A 415 -2.47 14.20 -32.07
CA SER A 415 -1.40 13.26 -31.68
C SER A 415 -0.58 13.77 -30.49
N GLU A 416 -0.20 15.04 -30.49
CA GLU A 416 0.53 15.65 -29.37
C GLU A 416 -0.32 15.68 -28.09
N LEU A 417 -1.60 16.08 -28.19
CA LEU A 417 -2.49 16.12 -27.04
C LEU A 417 -2.79 14.71 -26.50
N GLY A 418 -3.03 13.74 -27.38
CA GLY A 418 -3.22 12.34 -26.98
C GLY A 418 -2.01 11.80 -26.22
N SER A 419 -0.80 12.08 -26.70
CA SER A 419 0.45 11.69 -26.03
C SER A 419 0.62 12.37 -24.67
N TRP A 420 0.23 13.64 -24.56
CA TRP A 420 0.24 14.38 -23.30
C TRP A 420 -0.73 13.78 -22.28
N ILE A 421 -1.96 13.43 -22.69
CA ILE A 421 -2.95 12.79 -21.80
C ILE A 421 -2.44 11.40 -21.37
N GLU A 422 -1.97 10.58 -22.31
CA GLU A 422 -1.43 9.23 -22.08
C GLU A 422 -0.33 9.23 -21.01
N SER A 423 0.53 10.27 -20.99
CA SER A 423 1.61 10.39 -20.00
C SER A 423 1.13 10.47 -18.54
N MET A 424 -0.14 10.86 -18.32
CA MET A 424 -0.76 10.95 -16.98
C MET A 424 -1.85 9.90 -16.76
N LEU A 425 -2.58 9.56 -17.83
CA LEU A 425 -3.67 8.61 -17.86
C LEU A 425 -3.31 7.50 -18.85
N PRO A 426 -2.50 6.51 -18.46
CA PRO A 426 -2.11 5.44 -19.37
C PRO A 426 -3.35 4.77 -19.94
N ALA A 427 -3.36 4.57 -21.24
CA ALA A 427 -4.34 3.75 -21.92
C ALA A 427 -4.08 2.28 -21.61
N ARG A 428 -5.12 1.46 -21.81
CA ARG A 428 -5.05 0.01 -21.62
C ARG A 428 -4.60 -0.35 -20.19
N LEU A 429 -5.29 0.14 -19.16
CA LEU A 429 -4.98 -0.22 -17.77
C LEU A 429 -5.31 -1.69 -17.47
#